data_AF-A0A7V9FH02-F1
#
_entry.id   AF-A0A7V9FH02-F1
#
_cell.length_a   1.000
_cell.length_b   1.000
_cell.length_c   1.000
_cell.angle_alpha   90.00
_cell.angle_beta   90.00
_cell.angle_gamma   90.00
#
_symmetry.space_group_name_H-M   'P 1'
#
loop_
_entity.id
_entity.type
_entity.pdbx_description
1 polymer ?
#
loop_
_entity_poly.entity_id
_entity_poly.type
_entity_poly.pdbx_seq_one_letter_code
_entity_poly.pdbx_strand_id
1 'polypeptide(L)'
;MTLAGAGLLDTGLKLFFGRERPEAFFDIYPSPTTFSFPSGHALFATAFFGGLAVLLRPRLRRPGLRLVVWLAAISLILLIGFSRIYLGVHYPTDVLGGFAAGTVWVAAVALGDWLAAHRRRRPR
;
A
#
# COMPACT_ATOMS: atom_id res chain seq x y z
N MET A 1 7.57 -11.61 -0.01
CA MET A 1 8.21 -10.77 -1.04
C MET A 1 7.50 -9.43 -1.26
N THR A 2 6.16 -9.38 -1.23
CA THR A 2 5.37 -8.15 -1.44
C THR A 2 5.77 -6.99 -0.53
N LEU A 3 5.95 -7.19 0.79
CA LEU A 3 6.31 -6.09 1.69
C LEU A 3 7.77 -5.63 1.52
N ALA A 4 8.69 -6.55 1.28
CA ALA A 4 10.09 -6.20 1.06
C ALA A 4 10.27 -5.35 -0.21
N GLY A 5 9.64 -5.77 -1.32
CA GLY A 5 9.68 -4.98 -2.56
C GLY A 5 8.90 -3.66 -2.47
N ALA A 6 7.81 -3.61 -1.69
CA ALA A 6 7.12 -2.37 -1.35
C ALA A 6 8.03 -1.39 -0.58
N GLY A 7 8.89 -1.89 0.32
CA GLY A 7 9.86 -1.06 1.03
C GLY A 7 11.00 -0.54 0.15
N LEU A 8 11.47 -1.35 -0.79
CA LEU A 8 12.43 -0.89 -1.81
C LEU A 8 11.80 0.19 -2.71
N LEU A 9 10.54 0.02 -3.09
CA LEU A 9 9.79 1.02 -3.85
C LEU A 9 9.62 2.33 -3.06
N ASP A 10 9.21 2.25 -1.78
CA ASP A 10 9.10 3.43 -0.90
C ASP A 10 10.43 4.19 -0.81
N THR A 11 11.53 3.47 -0.55
CA THR A 11 12.86 4.06 -0.42
C THR A 11 13.30 4.73 -1.72
N GLY A 12 13.15 4.03 -2.86
CA GLY A 12 13.52 4.56 -4.17
C GLY A 12 12.73 5.81 -4.54
N LEU A 13 11.41 5.81 -4.32
CA LEU A 13 10.57 6.97 -4.59
C LEU A 13 10.89 8.15 -3.67
N LYS A 14 11.15 7.90 -2.39
CA LYS A 14 11.56 8.95 -1.44
C LYS A 14 12.84 9.65 -1.87
N LEU A 15 13.86 8.88 -2.25
CA LEU A 15 15.13 9.43 -2.72
C LEU A 15 14.98 10.17 -4.05
N PHE A 16 14.08 9.71 -4.93
CA PHE A 16 13.84 10.35 -6.22
C PHE A 16 13.11 11.70 -6.08
N PHE A 17 12.05 11.77 -5.27
CA PHE A 17 11.25 12.98 -5.13
C PHE A 17 11.84 13.98 -4.12
N GLY A 18 12.56 13.52 -3.10
CA GLY A 18 13.24 14.39 -2.14
C GLY A 18 12.32 15.36 -1.38
N ARG A 19 11.02 15.05 -1.28
CA ARG A 19 10.02 16.00 -0.77
C ARG A 19 10.15 16.18 0.74
N GLU A 20 10.24 17.43 1.18
CA GLU A 20 10.24 17.80 2.60
C GLU A 20 8.89 17.49 3.28
N ARG A 21 8.92 17.27 4.60
CA ARG A 21 7.72 17.01 5.40
C ARG A 21 6.98 18.30 5.73
N PRO A 22 5.64 18.25 5.86
CA PRO A 22 4.92 19.36 6.49
C PRO A 22 5.42 19.57 7.92
N GLU A 23 5.37 20.81 8.38
CA GLU A 23 5.51 21.10 9.81
C GLU A 23 4.37 20.42 10.57
N ALA A 24 4.73 19.67 11.61
CA ALA A 24 3.75 18.92 12.38
C ALA A 24 2.82 19.90 13.09
N PHE A 25 1.53 19.82 12.78
CA PHE A 25 0.51 20.66 13.42
C PHE A 25 0.39 20.38 14.92
N PHE A 26 0.70 19.15 15.30
CA PHE A 26 0.72 18.67 16.67
C PHE A 26 2.14 18.17 16.96
N ASP A 27 2.85 18.79 17.90
CA ASP A 27 4.20 18.39 18.32
C ASP A 27 4.18 17.11 19.21
N ILE A 28 3.23 16.23 18.94
CA ILE A 28 2.94 15.00 19.71
C ILE A 28 3.66 13.80 19.07
N TYR A 29 4.12 13.93 17.82
CA TYR A 29 4.77 12.86 17.08
C TYR A 29 6.12 13.31 16.53
N PRO A 30 7.24 12.64 16.86
CA PRO A 30 8.54 13.02 16.33
C PRO A 30 8.52 12.92 14.81
N SER A 31 8.89 14.02 14.15
CA SER A 31 8.94 14.06 12.68
C SER A 31 9.98 13.06 12.18
N PRO A 32 9.61 12.13 11.29
CA PRO A 32 10.58 11.17 10.76
C PRO A 32 11.67 11.90 9.96
N THR A 33 12.92 11.49 10.13
CA THR A 33 14.10 12.03 9.41
C THR A 33 14.15 11.67 7.92
N THR A 34 13.07 11.11 7.37
CA THR A 34 12.97 10.65 5.98
C THR A 34 12.00 11.52 5.19
N PHE A 35 12.16 11.56 3.86
CA PHE A 35 11.29 12.31 2.94
C PHE A 35 9.80 11.95 3.09
N SER A 36 8.94 12.91 2.71
CA SER A 36 7.49 12.85 2.89
C SER A 36 6.78 12.04 1.80
N PHE A 37 7.26 12.11 0.56
CA PHE A 37 6.59 11.47 -0.59
C PHE A 37 7.30 10.19 -1.04
N PRO A 38 6.55 9.09 -1.29
CA PRO A 38 5.17 8.87 -0.91
C PRO A 38 5.02 8.57 0.58
N SER A 39 3.79 8.53 1.08
CA SER A 39 3.54 8.04 2.43
C SER A 39 3.77 6.53 2.51
N GLY A 40 4.86 6.14 3.18
CA GLY A 40 5.17 4.72 3.42
C GLY A 40 4.04 3.98 4.15
N HIS A 41 3.38 4.60 5.13
CA HIS A 41 2.24 3.98 5.82
C HIS A 41 1.09 3.65 4.86
N ALA A 42 0.75 4.58 3.97
CA ALA A 42 -0.28 4.37 2.95
C ALA A 42 0.12 3.29 1.94
N LEU A 43 1.39 3.28 1.51
CA LEU A 43 1.94 2.29 0.60
C LEU A 43 1.92 0.89 1.22
N PHE A 44 2.49 0.72 2.43
CA PHE A 44 2.54 -0.57 3.12
C PHE A 44 1.15 -1.08 3.51
N ALA A 45 0.24 -0.20 3.96
CA ALA A 45 -1.14 -0.59 4.25
C ALA A 45 -1.81 -1.13 2.98
N THR A 46 -1.67 -0.43 1.85
CA THR A 46 -2.22 -0.87 0.56
C THR A 46 -1.61 -2.19 0.12
N ALA A 47 -0.28 -2.32 0.20
CA ALA A 47 0.44 -3.53 -0.16
C ALA A 47 0.03 -4.74 0.69
N PHE A 48 -0.14 -4.54 2.00
CA PHE A 48 -0.50 -5.61 2.93
C PHE A 48 -1.98 -5.98 2.83
N PHE A 49 -2.90 -5.05 3.09
CA PHE A 49 -4.33 -5.34 3.15
C PHE A 49 -4.90 -5.63 1.75
N GLY A 50 -4.47 -4.88 0.73
CA GLY A 50 -4.85 -5.14 -0.65
C GLY A 50 -4.28 -6.47 -1.16
N GLY A 51 -3.00 -6.75 -0.89
CA GLY A 51 -2.39 -8.04 -1.21
C GLY A 51 -3.09 -9.21 -0.52
N LEU A 52 -3.43 -9.07 0.77
CA LEU A 52 -4.16 -10.09 1.52
C LEU A 52 -5.56 -10.33 0.94
N ALA A 53 -6.30 -9.27 0.60
CA ALA A 53 -7.61 -9.40 -0.04
C ALA A 53 -7.54 -10.14 -1.38
N VAL A 54 -6.52 -9.83 -2.21
CA VAL A 54 -6.26 -10.55 -3.47
C VAL A 54 -5.93 -12.03 -3.22
N LEU A 55 -5.07 -12.33 -2.24
CA LEU A 55 -4.69 -13.70 -1.91
C LEU A 55 -5.86 -14.53 -1.36
N LEU A 56 -6.77 -13.91 -0.61
CA LEU A 56 -7.94 -14.59 -0.04
C LEU A 56 -9.04 -14.80 -1.09
N ARG A 57 -9.13 -13.93 -2.12
CA ARG A 57 -10.22 -13.96 -3.13
C ARG A 57 -10.55 -15.35 -3.70
N PRO A 58 -9.58 -16.21 -4.10
CA PRO A 58 -9.89 -17.55 -4.62
C PRO A 58 -10.46 -18.52 -3.58
N ARG A 59 -10.16 -18.30 -2.29
CA ARG A 59 -10.59 -19.16 -1.16
C ARG A 59 -12.00 -18.83 -0.69
N LEU A 60 -12.44 -17.59 -0.89
CA LEU A 60 -13.76 -17.12 -0.50
C LEU A 60 -14.78 -17.54 -1.58
N ARG A 61 -15.63 -18.53 -1.30
CA ARG A 61 -16.68 -18.98 -2.24
C ARG A 61 -17.93 -18.12 -2.23
N ARG A 62 -18.25 -17.48 -1.10
CA ARG A 62 -19.45 -16.65 -0.91
C ARG A 62 -19.20 -15.20 -1.37
N PRO A 63 -20.02 -14.62 -2.27
CA PRO A 63 -19.83 -13.26 -2.76
C PRO A 63 -19.93 -12.21 -1.65
N GLY A 64 -20.85 -12.37 -0.70
CA GLY A 64 -20.98 -11.45 0.44
C GLY A 64 -19.72 -11.39 1.30
N LEU A 65 -19.06 -12.53 1.54
CA LEU A 65 -17.81 -12.57 2.31
C LEU A 65 -16.65 -11.90 1.55
N ARG A 66 -16.62 -12.03 0.21
CA ARG A 66 -15.64 -11.29 -0.62
C ARG A 66 -15.84 -9.78 -0.48
N LEU A 67 -17.08 -9.31 -0.54
CA LEU A 67 -17.41 -7.90 -0.37
C LEU A 67 -16.95 -7.39 1.00
N VAL A 68 -17.27 -8.11 2.07
CA VAL A 68 -16.86 -7.75 3.45
C VAL A 68 -15.34 -7.64 3.57
N VAL A 69 -14.59 -8.59 3.02
CA VAL A 69 -13.12 -8.55 3.07
C VAL A 69 -12.55 -7.34 2.32
N TRP A 70 -13.08 -7.02 1.15
CA TRP A 70 -12.64 -5.83 0.40
C TRP A 70 -13.00 -4.53 1.11
N LEU A 71 -14.22 -4.43 1.65
CA LEU A 71 -14.63 -3.25 2.42
C LEU A 71 -13.75 -3.07 3.66
N ALA A 72 -13.48 -4.14 4.40
CA ALA A 72 -12.59 -4.09 5.56
C ALA A 72 -11.17 -3.65 5.17
N ALA A 73 -10.61 -4.20 4.10
CA ALA A 73 -9.29 -3.83 3.61
C ALA A 73 -9.23 -2.35 3.20
N ILE A 74 -10.19 -1.87 2.40
CA ILE A 74 -10.26 -0.48 1.95
C ILE A 74 -10.41 0.46 3.14
N SER A 75 -11.32 0.16 4.07
CA SER A 75 -11.52 0.98 5.27
C SER A 75 -10.24 1.10 6.09
N LEU A 76 -9.51 0.00 6.32
CA LEU A 76 -8.23 0.04 7.05
C LEU A 76 -7.17 0.86 6.31
N ILE A 77 -7.05 0.71 4.99
CA ILE A 77 -6.11 1.49 4.17
C ILE A 77 -6.42 2.98 4.28
N LEU A 78 -7.69 3.36 4.15
CA LEU A 78 -8.12 4.75 4.23
C LEU A 78 -7.92 5.34 5.63
N LEU A 79 -8.26 4.60 6.69
CA LEU A 79 -8.05 5.03 8.07
C LEU A 79 -6.57 5.24 8.38
N ILE A 80 -5.70 4.34 7.93
CA ILE A 80 -4.25 4.48 8.11
C ILE A 80 -3.72 5.69 7.35
N GLY A 81 -4.13 5.91 6.10
CA GLY A 81 -3.75 7.09 5.34
C GLY A 81 -4.25 8.39 5.98
N PHE A 82 -5.51 8.42 6.40
CA PHE A 82 -6.10 9.56 7.09
C PHE A 82 -5.37 9.89 8.39
N SER A 83 -4.99 8.87 9.18
CA SER A 83 -4.22 9.08 10.42
C SER A 83 -2.92 9.88 10.18
N ARG A 84 -2.29 9.72 9.00
CA ARG A 84 -1.06 10.45 8.69
C ARG A 84 -1.30 11.92 8.35
N ILE A 85 -2.45 12.21 7.73
CA ILE A 85 -2.88 13.59 7.47
C ILE A 85 -3.28 14.24 8.80
N TYR A 86 -4.06 13.54 9.62
CA TYR A 86 -4.52 14.02 10.93
C TYR A 86 -3.36 14.33 11.87
N LEU A 87 -2.33 13.48 11.90
CA LEU A 87 -1.11 13.72 12.68
C LEU A 87 -0.21 14.82 12.09
N GLY A 88 -0.55 15.39 10.93
CA GLY A 88 0.19 16.48 10.30
C GLY A 88 1.58 16.10 9.79
N VAL A 89 1.85 14.81 9.55
CA VAL A 89 3.20 14.34 9.16
C VAL A 89 3.37 14.09 7.66
N HIS A 90 2.27 14.18 6.91
CA HIS A 90 2.20 13.93 5.47
C HIS A 90 1.14 14.84 4.84
N TYR A 91 1.42 15.33 3.65
CA TYR A 91 0.41 16.00 2.83
C TYR A 91 -0.61 15.00 2.30
N PRO A 92 -1.86 15.42 2.01
CA PRO A 92 -2.85 14.54 1.36
C PRO A 92 -2.32 13.91 0.08
N THR A 93 -1.50 14.63 -0.69
CA THR A 93 -0.87 14.13 -1.92
C THR A 93 0.17 13.03 -1.67
N ASP A 94 0.86 13.03 -0.53
CA ASP A 94 1.78 11.94 -0.16
C ASP A 94 1.02 10.64 0.10
N VAL A 95 -0.15 10.75 0.75
CA VAL A 95 -1.04 9.62 1.04
C VAL A 95 -1.64 9.07 -0.24
N LEU A 96 -2.14 9.94 -1.13
CA LEU A 96 -2.64 9.53 -2.44
C LEU A 96 -1.55 8.86 -3.29
N GLY A 97 -0.32 9.40 -3.27
CA GLY A 97 0.84 8.80 -3.91
C GLY A 97 1.18 7.41 -3.35
N GLY A 98 1.10 7.25 -2.03
CA GLY A 98 1.27 5.96 -1.37
C GLY A 98 0.20 4.93 -1.75
N PHE A 99 -1.07 5.34 -1.81
CA PHE A 99 -2.16 4.46 -2.29
C PHE A 99 -1.96 4.04 -3.74
N ALA A 100 -1.59 4.97 -4.61
CA ALA A 100 -1.34 4.69 -6.03
C ALA A 100 -0.15 3.72 -6.19
N ALA A 101 0.99 4.02 -5.57
CA ALA A 101 2.19 3.18 -5.63
C ALA A 101 1.92 1.78 -5.06
N GLY A 102 1.26 1.69 -3.91
CA GLY A 102 0.87 0.42 -3.30
C GLY A 102 -0.08 -0.39 -4.18
N THR A 103 -1.04 0.26 -4.84
CA THR A 103 -2.00 -0.41 -5.75
C THR A 103 -1.29 -0.97 -6.98
N VAL A 104 -0.43 -0.17 -7.62
CA VAL A 104 0.40 -0.62 -8.76
C VAL A 104 1.27 -1.80 -8.36
N TRP A 105 1.87 -1.75 -7.17
CA TRP A 105 2.70 -2.82 -6.65
C TRP A 105 1.91 -4.13 -6.44
N VAL A 106 0.74 -4.06 -5.79
CA VAL A 106 -0.13 -5.24 -5.60
C VAL A 106 -0.56 -5.82 -6.93
N ALA A 107 -0.94 -4.98 -7.91
CA ALA A 107 -1.32 -5.42 -9.23
C ALA A 107 -0.15 -6.13 -9.96
N ALA A 108 1.06 -5.57 -9.88
CA ALA A 108 2.25 -6.16 -10.48
C ALA A 108 2.59 -7.54 -9.88
N VAL A 109 2.53 -7.66 -8.55
CA VAL A 109 2.76 -8.95 -7.86
C VAL A 109 1.68 -9.96 -8.24
N ALA A 110 0.40 -9.58 -8.21
CA ALA A 110 -0.71 -10.46 -8.56
C ALA A 110 -0.62 -10.93 -10.02
N LEU A 111 -0.21 -10.05 -10.94
CA LEU A 111 0.02 -10.39 -12.33
C LEU A 111 1.20 -11.36 -12.48
N GLY A 112 2.31 -11.11 -11.79
CA GLY A 112 3.47 -12.01 -11.78
C GLY A 112 3.10 -13.41 -11.29
N ASP A 113 2.36 -13.52 -10.18
CA ASP A 113 1.88 -14.79 -9.63
C ASP A 113 0.95 -15.50 -10.62
N TRP A 114 0.04 -14.76 -11.26
CA TRP A 114 -0.86 -15.29 -12.29
C TRP A 114 -0.08 -15.84 -13.49
N LEU A 115 0.89 -15.09 -14.02
CA LEU A 115 1.73 -15.52 -15.14
C LEU A 115 2.54 -16.77 -14.79
N ALA A 116 3.14 -16.81 -13.60
CA ALA A 116 3.89 -17.96 -13.11
C ALA A 116 2.99 -19.21 -12.99
N ALA A 117 1.76 -19.06 -12.50
CA ALA A 117 0.79 -20.14 -12.42
C ALA A 117 0.36 -20.64 -13.80
N HIS A 118 0.20 -19.75 -14.79
CA HIS A 118 -0.16 -20.13 -16.17
C HIS A 118 0.97 -20.88 -16.87
N ARG A 119 2.23 -20.46 -16.68
CA ARG A 119 3.40 -21.15 -17.24
C ARG A 119 3.53 -22.59 -16.71
N ARG A 120 3.24 -22.82 -15.42
CA ARG A 120 3.28 -24.16 -14.81
C ARG A 120 2.17 -25.10 -15.28
N ARG A 121 1.07 -24.57 -15.85
CA ARG A 121 -0.10 -25.34 -16.29
C ARG A 121 -0.08 -25.72 -17.77
N ARG A 122 0.84 -25.19 -18.58
CA ARG A 122 1.01 -25.64 -19.97
C ARG A 122 1.72 -27.00 -19.96
N PRO A 123 1.08 -28.10 -20.42
CA PRO A 123 1.79 -29.35 -20.65
C PRO A 123 2.87 -29.11 -21.72
N ARG A 124 4.03 -29.76 -21.56
CA ARG A 124 5.01 -29.85 -22.66
C ARG A 124 4.42 -30.63 -23.81
#